data_AF-A0A7S0RZF5-F1
#
_entry.id   AF-A0A7S0RZF5-F1
#
_cell.length_a   1.000
_cell.length_b   1.000
_cell.length_c   1.000
_cell.angle_alpha   90.00
_cell.angle_beta   90.00
_cell.angle_gamma   90.00
#
_symmetry.space_group_name_H-M   'P 1'
#
loop_
_entity.id
_entity.type
_entity.pdbx_description
1 polymer ?
#
loop_
_entity_poly.entity_id
_entity_poly.type
_entity_poly.pdbx_seq_one_letter_code
_entity_poly.pdbx_strand_id
1 'polypeptide(L)'
;MAELEDSNKDPPPTMEKIAAARQLGIHPKDYKMMRLVDDMLKAESLPSRWTAIYEKHNDRWIYTDSRTGEAQLEHPLIEYYRGAVFMDKGGYRVLMRNMEARKPTFDE
;
A
#
# COMPACT_ATOMS: atom_id res chain seq x y z
N MET A 1 -39.84 -19.62 0.13
CA MET A 1 -39.71 -18.24 -0.38
C MET A 1 -39.26 -17.38 0.78
N ALA A 2 -38.06 -16.81 0.85
CA ALA A 2 -37.19 -16.30 -0.20
C ALA A 2 -35.71 -16.65 0.07
N GLU A 3 -35.07 -17.24 -0.94
CA GLU A 3 -33.67 -16.96 -1.25
C GLU A 3 -33.65 -15.63 -2.00
N LEU A 4 -32.76 -14.70 -1.64
CA LEU A 4 -32.12 -13.70 -2.52
C LEU A 4 -31.34 -12.71 -1.64
N GLU A 5 -30.14 -12.36 -2.14
CA GLU A 5 -29.23 -11.30 -1.68
C GLU A 5 -28.16 -11.65 -0.63
N ASP A 6 -27.10 -12.34 -1.07
CA ASP A 6 -25.75 -12.01 -0.61
C ASP A 6 -24.72 -12.29 -1.74
N SER A 7 -24.99 -11.74 -2.94
CA SER A 7 -24.25 -12.06 -4.16
C SER A 7 -23.21 -10.99 -4.55
N ASN A 8 -22.58 -10.31 -3.57
CA ASN A 8 -21.55 -9.33 -3.89
C ASN A 8 -20.45 -9.19 -2.83
N LYS A 9 -20.04 -10.30 -2.22
CA LYS A 9 -18.84 -10.34 -1.40
C LYS A 9 -17.67 -10.67 -2.30
N ASP A 10 -16.80 -9.68 -2.55
CA ASP A 10 -15.51 -9.93 -3.18
C ASP A 10 -14.84 -11.14 -2.52
N PRO A 11 -14.16 -12.00 -3.30
CA PRO A 11 -13.47 -13.15 -2.73
C PRO A 11 -12.49 -12.70 -1.64
N PRO A 12 -12.28 -13.51 -0.58
CA PRO A 12 -11.38 -13.15 0.50
C PRO A 12 -9.99 -12.81 -0.06
N PRO A 13 -9.30 -11.80 0.50
CA PRO A 13 -8.00 -11.39 0.01
C PRO A 13 -6.99 -12.54 0.12
N THR A 14 -6.21 -12.73 -0.95
CA THR A 14 -5.15 -13.76 -0.98
C THR A 14 -4.02 -13.42 -0.02
N MET A 15 -3.20 -14.42 0.35
CA MET A 15 -2.03 -14.20 1.23
C MET A 15 -1.03 -13.20 0.64
N GLU A 16 -0.88 -13.21 -0.69
CA GLU A 16 -0.14 -12.21 -1.47
C GLU A 16 -0.61 -10.77 -1.20
N LYS A 17 -1.92 -10.55 -1.28
CA LYS A 17 -2.55 -9.26 -0.99
C LYS A 17 -2.42 -8.88 0.47
N ILE A 18 -2.57 -9.83 1.40
CA ILE A 18 -2.41 -9.59 2.84
C ILE A 18 -0.96 -9.18 3.16
N ALA A 19 0.03 -9.83 2.55
CA ALA A 19 1.44 -9.49 2.72
C ALA A 19 1.75 -8.07 2.21
N ALA A 20 1.20 -7.72 1.04
CA ALA A 20 1.33 -6.38 0.48
C ALA A 20 0.62 -5.31 1.33
N ALA A 21 -0.59 -5.57 1.80
CA ALA A 21 -1.34 -4.69 2.70
C ALA A 21 -0.58 -4.40 4.01
N ARG A 22 0.15 -5.41 4.52
CA ARG A 22 0.98 -5.28 5.71
C ARG A 22 2.11 -4.25 5.53
N GLN A 23 2.73 -4.19 4.35
CA GLN A 23 3.79 -3.19 4.06
C GLN A 23 3.28 -1.75 4.16
N LEU A 24 1.98 -1.55 3.90
CA LEU A 24 1.29 -0.26 3.92
C LEU A 24 0.56 0.02 5.24
N GLY A 25 0.55 -0.91 6.20
CA GLY A 25 -0.25 -0.79 7.42
C GLY A 25 -1.76 -0.73 7.15
N ILE A 26 -2.22 -1.39 6.10
CA ILE A 26 -3.64 -1.48 5.73
C ILE A 26 -4.24 -2.74 6.35
N HIS A 27 -5.42 -2.60 6.97
CA HIS A 27 -6.14 -3.77 7.47
C HIS A 27 -6.83 -4.49 6.30
N PRO A 28 -6.74 -5.83 6.17
CA PRO A 28 -7.35 -6.58 5.05
C PRO A 28 -8.89 -6.49 4.92
N LYS A 29 -9.55 -5.82 5.87
CA LYS A 29 -11.02 -5.60 5.89
C LYS A 29 -11.39 -4.21 5.37
N ASP A 30 -10.41 -3.34 5.16
CA ASP A 30 -10.60 -2.02 4.59
C ASP A 30 -10.61 -2.14 3.06
N TYR A 31 -11.77 -2.53 2.52
CA TYR A 31 -11.94 -2.77 1.08
C TYR A 31 -11.59 -1.57 0.22
N LYS A 32 -11.79 -0.34 0.72
CA LYS A 32 -11.42 0.87 0.00
C LYS A 32 -9.89 0.93 -0.17
N MET A 33 -9.15 0.71 0.91
CA MET A 33 -7.69 0.75 0.90
C MET A 33 -7.06 -0.45 0.20
N MET A 34 -7.75 -1.59 0.15
CA MET A 34 -7.28 -2.76 -0.62
C MET A 34 -7.16 -2.46 -2.13
N ARG A 35 -7.84 -1.44 -2.67
CA ARG A 35 -7.63 -1.00 -4.06
C ARG A 35 -6.23 -0.45 -4.32
N LEU A 36 -5.63 0.22 -3.33
CA LEU A 36 -4.23 0.66 -3.41
C LEU A 36 -3.27 -0.52 -3.37
N VAL A 37 -3.60 -1.56 -2.61
CA VAL A 37 -2.82 -2.80 -2.58
C VAL A 37 -2.87 -3.50 -3.93
N ASP A 38 -4.06 -3.57 -4.55
CA ASP A 38 -4.24 -4.16 -5.87
C ASP A 38 -3.45 -3.40 -6.93
N ASP A 39 -3.41 -2.07 -6.85
CA ASP A 39 -2.59 -1.24 -7.73
C ASP A 39 -1.10 -1.49 -7.50
N MET A 40 -0.64 -1.52 -6.25
CA MET A 40 0.77 -1.79 -5.90
C MET A 40 1.27 -3.15 -6.40
N LEU A 41 0.39 -4.15 -6.51
CA LEU A 41 0.75 -5.50 -6.94
C LEU A 41 0.90 -5.67 -8.46
N LYS A 42 0.48 -4.69 -9.26
CA LYS A 42 0.61 -4.79 -10.71
C LYS A 42 2.08 -4.66 -11.12
N ALA A 43 2.47 -5.40 -12.16
CA ALA A 43 3.82 -5.28 -12.70
C ALA A 43 4.14 -3.86 -13.23
N GLU A 44 3.13 -3.14 -13.73
CA GLU A 44 3.25 -1.75 -14.20
C GLU A 44 3.53 -0.74 -13.08
N SER A 45 3.26 -1.12 -11.83
CA SER A 45 3.44 -0.29 -10.64
C SER A 45 4.86 -0.36 -10.08
N LEU A 46 5.70 -1.22 -10.64
CA LEU A 46 7.12 -1.30 -10.33
C LEU A 46 7.91 -0.34 -11.23
N PRO A 47 9.00 0.27 -10.73
CA PRO A 47 9.92 1.00 -11.58
C PRO A 47 10.48 0.08 -12.67
N SER A 48 10.91 0.68 -13.79
CA SER A 48 11.51 -0.09 -14.89
C SER A 48 12.60 -1.01 -14.37
N ARG A 49 12.60 -2.27 -14.84
CA ARG A 49 13.61 -3.31 -14.51
C ARG A 49 13.48 -3.94 -13.13
N TRP A 50 12.49 -3.53 -12.33
CA TRP A 50 12.14 -4.21 -11.09
C TRP A 50 11.16 -5.35 -11.37
N THR A 51 11.34 -6.45 -10.66
CA THR A 51 10.41 -7.58 -10.65
C THR A 51 10.00 -7.88 -9.21
N ALA A 52 8.78 -8.41 -9.04
CA ALA A 52 8.26 -8.83 -7.75
C ALA A 52 7.96 -10.33 -7.78
N ILE A 53 8.40 -11.03 -6.74
CA ILE A 53 8.13 -12.46 -6.54
C ILE A 53 7.55 -12.63 -5.14
N TYR A 54 6.44 -13.35 -5.04
CA TYR A 54 5.87 -13.74 -3.76
C TYR A 54 6.47 -15.07 -3.29
N GLU A 55 7.14 -15.02 -2.15
CA GLU A 55 7.72 -16.19 -1.50
C GLU A 55 6.70 -16.80 -0.52
N LYS A 56 6.01 -17.85 -0.97
CA LYS A 56 4.96 -18.54 -0.19
C LYS A 56 5.46 -19.15 1.13
N HIS A 57 6.74 -19.51 1.24
CA HIS A 57 7.28 -20.11 2.47
C HIS A 57 7.32 -19.11 3.63
N ASN A 58 7.61 -17.84 3.33
CA ASN A 58 7.81 -16.80 4.32
C ASN A 58 6.70 -15.73 4.27
N ASP A 59 5.63 -15.98 3.49
CA ASP A 59 4.50 -15.09 3.25
C ASP A 59 4.92 -13.63 2.98
N ARG A 60 5.93 -13.44 2.12
CA ARG A 60 6.50 -12.11 1.86
C ARG A 60 6.81 -11.87 0.39
N TRP A 61 6.86 -10.59 0.02
CA TRP A 61 7.31 -10.13 -1.27
C TRP A 61 8.81 -9.91 -1.29
N ILE A 62 9.44 -10.26 -2.41
CA ILE A 62 10.84 -9.96 -2.72
C ILE A 62 10.82 -9.17 -4.02
N TYR A 63 11.46 -8.00 -4.00
CA TYR A 63 11.58 -7.12 -5.15
C TYR A 63 13.03 -7.09 -5.59
N THR A 64 13.29 -7.30 -6.88
CA THR A 64 14.65 -7.40 -7.41
C THR A 64 14.86 -6.43 -8.57
N ASP A 65 15.92 -5.61 -8.53
CA ASP A 65 16.38 -4.83 -9.69
C ASP A 65 17.22 -5.73 -10.59
N SER A 66 16.72 -6.01 -11.80
CA SER A 66 17.43 -6.84 -12.79
C SER A 66 18.73 -6.23 -13.31
N ARG A 67 18.97 -4.92 -13.10
CA ARG A 67 20.22 -4.26 -13.50
C ARG A 67 21.34 -4.48 -12.47
N THR A 68 21.06 -4.28 -11.19
CA THR A 68 22.06 -4.34 -10.12
C THR A 68 22.12 -5.70 -9.44
N GLY A 69 21.04 -6.49 -9.56
CA GLY A 69 20.85 -7.72 -8.80
C GLY A 69 20.44 -7.49 -7.35
N GLU A 70 20.21 -6.23 -6.95
CA GLU A 70 19.78 -5.89 -5.60
C GLU A 70 18.37 -6.42 -5.35
N ALA A 71 18.19 -7.06 -4.19
CA ALA A 71 16.91 -7.54 -3.72
C ALA A 71 16.53 -6.84 -2.42
N GLN A 72 15.27 -6.47 -2.29
CA GLN A 72 14.72 -5.84 -1.08
C GLN A 72 13.34 -6.41 -0.76
N LEU A 73 12.98 -6.29 0.53
CA LEU A 73 11.72 -6.80 1.05
C LEU A 73 10.59 -5.78 0.95
N GLU A 74 10.90 -4.49 0.93
CA GLU A 74 9.92 -3.41 0.75
C GLU A 74 9.77 -3.05 -0.72
N HIS A 75 8.55 -2.66 -1.12
CA HIS A 75 8.29 -2.18 -2.46
C HIS A 75 9.21 -0.97 -2.78
N PRO A 76 9.83 -0.88 -3.96
CA PRO A 76 10.74 0.24 -4.30
C PRO A 76 10.06 1.61 -4.27
N LEU A 77 8.74 1.65 -4.46
CA LEU A 77 7.91 2.86 -4.34
C LEU A 77 7.08 2.88 -3.03
N ILE A 78 7.52 2.20 -1.97
CA ILE A 78 6.71 2.06 -0.75
C ILE A 78 6.30 3.40 -0.14
N GLU A 79 7.18 4.40 -0.16
CA GLU A 79 6.91 5.74 0.38
C GLU A 79 5.82 6.48 -0.40
N TYR A 80 5.74 6.27 -1.72
CA TYR A 80 4.64 6.81 -2.53
C TYR A 80 3.29 6.22 -2.08
N TYR A 81 3.21 4.90 -1.90
CA TYR A 81 1.98 4.25 -1.46
C TYR A 81 1.63 4.58 -0.01
N ARG A 82 2.62 4.68 0.90
CA ARG A 82 2.40 5.17 2.27
C ARG A 82 1.86 6.59 2.27
N GLY A 83 2.38 7.46 1.41
CA GLY A 83 1.85 8.81 1.19
C GLY A 83 0.40 8.81 0.70
N ALA A 84 0.07 7.96 -0.28
CA ALA A 84 -1.29 7.81 -0.77
C ALA A 84 -2.25 7.35 0.35
N VAL A 85 -1.87 6.35 1.14
CA VAL A 85 -2.65 5.87 2.30
C VAL A 85 -2.84 6.99 3.33
N PHE A 86 -1.79 7.76 3.61
CA PHE A 86 -1.87 8.89 4.55
C PHE A 86 -2.87 9.93 4.05
N MET A 87 -2.80 10.33 2.78
CA MET A 87 -3.71 11.31 2.20
C MET A 87 -5.16 10.83 2.22
N ASP A 88 -5.40 9.57 1.85
CA ASP A 88 -6.74 8.96 1.84
C ASP A 88 -7.34 8.82 3.25
N LYS A 89 -6.50 8.64 4.28
CA LYS A 89 -6.91 8.62 5.70
C LYS A 89 -7.14 10.03 6.29
N GLY A 90 -7.08 11.08 5.48
CA GLY A 90 -7.31 12.46 5.92
C GLY A 90 -6.04 13.19 6.36
N GLY A 91 -4.86 12.69 5.99
CA GLY A 91 -3.57 13.27 6.28
C GLY A 91 -3.44 14.74 5.87
N TYR A 92 -4.15 15.17 4.83
CA TYR A 92 -4.22 16.59 4.45
C TYR A 92 -4.67 17.50 5.61
N ARG A 93 -5.66 17.10 6.39
CA ARG A 93 -6.12 17.89 7.56
C ARG A 93 -5.04 17.99 8.64
N VAL A 94 -4.26 16.93 8.80
CA VAL A 94 -3.12 16.91 9.73
C VAL A 94 -2.03 17.87 9.27
N LEU A 95 -1.72 17.87 7.96
CA LEU A 95 -0.75 18.80 7.39
C LEU A 95 -1.20 20.26 7.58
N MET A 96 -2.46 20.57 7.28
CA MET A 96 -3.01 21.92 7.50
C MET A 96 -2.91 22.35 8.97
N ARG A 97 -3.32 21.49 9.90
CA ARG A 97 -3.22 21.75 11.35
C ARG A 97 -1.77 21.97 11.80
N ASN A 98 -0.82 21.19 11.28
CA ASN A 98 0.59 21.32 11.63
C ASN A 98 1.20 22.61 11.08
N MET A 99 0.80 23.05 9.88
CA MET A 99 1.20 24.34 9.31
C MET A 99 0.67 25.51 10.14
N GLU A 100 -0.60 25.46 10.56
CA GLU A 100 -1.20 26.48 11.43
C GLU A 100 -0.55 26.52 12.83
N ALA A 101 -0.12 25.36 13.35
CA ALA A 101 0.54 25.26 14.65
C ALA A 101 1.98 25.78 14.64
N ARG A 102 2.68 25.70 13.49
CA ARG A 102 3.98 26.35 13.28
C ARG A 102 3.77 27.83 12.97
N LYS A 103 3.38 28.62 13.97
CA LYS A 103 3.52 30.08 13.88
C LYS A 103 4.98 30.39 13.56
N PRO A 104 5.30 31.32 12.65
CA PRO A 104 6.66 31.78 12.45
C PRO A 104 7.16 32.29 13.80
N THR A 105 8.13 31.62 14.40
CA THR A 105 8.96 32.28 15.41
C THR A 105 9.76 33.32 14.63
N PHE A 106 9.43 34.60 14.87
CA PHE A 106 10.31 35.71 14.54
C PHE A 106 11.56 35.59 15.42
N ASP A 107 12.44 34.66 15.08
CA ASP A 107 13.82 34.68 15.55
C ASP A 107 14.69 34.90 14.30
N GLU A 108 15.06 36.17 14.11
CA GLU A 108 16.20 36.61 13.31
C GLU A 108 17.52 36.22 13.99
#